data_AF-A0A847NTC7-F1
#
_entry.id   AF-A0A847NTC7-F1
#
_cell.length_a   1.000
_cell.length_b   1.000
_cell.length_c   1.000
_cell.angle_alpha   90.00
_cell.angle_beta   90.00
_cell.angle_gamma   90.00
#
_symmetry.space_group_name_H-M   'P 1'
#
loop_
_entity.id
_entity.type
_entity.pdbx_description
1 polymer ?
#
loop_
_entity_poly.entity_id
_entity_poly.type
_entity_poly.pdbx_seq_one_letter_code
_entity_poly.pdbx_strand_id
1 'polypeptide(L)'
;MKIYDELYNFLSELPEVSISQNTKLSDLENLKNGVYKINQCLPISLFEELPYFNNSSGEIGIILVDNNWLLVISSYSGIALPFELFMYLEKGAVQFYAHTHPNDGKFNNTDTPSVGDFGARDIEGLTYIISKEGFSEINVSQLTPDQIKYIQECEIQYDGKIDSNDYLIFLNTLYDKIGLQRRTISFKDKKQIIDIIAKKVNLATPFWNNDTSTLKIPFPGRSK
;
A
#
# COMPACT_ATOMS: atom_id res chain seq x y z
N MET A 1 -4.03 4.63 25.66
CA MET A 1 -2.63 4.72 26.15
C MET A 1 -1.75 3.54 25.69
N LYS A 2 -2.19 2.27 25.66
CA LYS A 2 -1.32 1.11 25.31
C LYS A 2 -0.81 1.03 23.86
N ILE A 3 -1.65 1.37 22.88
CA ILE A 3 -1.33 1.19 21.44
C ILE A 3 -0.24 2.16 20.93
N TYR A 4 -0.08 3.32 21.60
CA TYR A 4 0.97 4.29 21.28
C TYR A 4 2.35 3.75 21.68
N ASP A 5 2.47 3.29 22.92
CA ASP A 5 3.73 2.75 23.45
C ASP A 5 4.18 1.54 22.62
N GLU A 6 3.23 0.70 22.19
CA GLU A 6 3.50 -0.45 21.29
C GLU A 6 4.06 0.00 19.94
N LEU A 7 3.46 1.00 19.27
CA LEU A 7 3.99 1.51 18.00
C LEU A 7 5.32 2.24 18.18
N TYR A 8 5.46 3.08 19.20
CA TYR A 8 6.71 3.80 19.46
C TYR A 8 7.86 2.83 19.72
N ASN A 9 7.64 1.82 20.56
CA ASN A 9 8.64 0.78 20.82
C ASN A 9 8.97 0.02 19.54
N PHE A 10 7.96 -0.39 18.76
CA PHE A 10 8.16 -1.03 17.47
C PHE A 10 9.03 -0.16 16.54
N LEU A 11 8.67 1.10 16.33
CA LEU A 11 9.41 2.03 15.45
C LEU A 11 10.85 2.26 15.93
N SER A 12 11.09 2.22 17.24
CA SER A 12 12.42 2.40 17.84
C SER A 12 13.34 1.18 17.68
N GLU A 13 12.77 0.00 17.44
CA GLU A 13 13.51 -1.27 17.29
C GLU A 13 13.76 -1.64 15.82
N LEU A 14 13.17 -0.90 14.87
CA LEU A 14 13.31 -1.22 13.46
C LEU A 14 14.74 -1.05 12.95
N PRO A 15 15.24 -1.97 12.10
CA PRO A 15 16.51 -1.78 11.41
C PRO A 15 16.43 -0.56 10.48
N GLU A 16 17.51 0.23 10.45
CA GLU A 16 17.60 1.41 9.59
C GLU A 16 18.31 1.11 8.27
N VAL A 17 17.77 1.66 7.18
CA VAL A 17 18.35 1.63 5.84
C VAL A 17 18.52 3.06 5.35
N SER A 18 19.74 3.41 4.97
CA SER A 18 20.03 4.73 4.41
C SER A 18 19.68 4.75 2.93
N ILE A 19 18.70 5.59 2.58
CA ILE A 19 18.33 5.89 1.21
C ILE A 19 19.06 7.17 0.79
N SER A 20 19.49 7.22 -0.45
CA SER A 20 20.12 8.38 -1.09
C SER A 20 19.55 8.55 -2.51
N GLN A 21 19.89 9.65 -3.17
CA GLN A 21 19.50 9.90 -4.57
C GLN A 21 20.06 8.84 -5.55
N ASN A 22 21.10 8.11 -5.15
CA ASN A 22 21.75 7.09 -5.98
C ASN A 22 21.39 5.66 -5.57
N THR A 23 20.52 5.47 -4.56
CA THR A 23 20.07 4.14 -4.14
C THR A 23 19.28 3.51 -5.28
N LYS A 24 19.60 2.25 -5.59
CA LYS A 24 18.99 1.46 -6.66
C LYS A 24 18.17 0.32 -6.08
N LEU A 25 17.29 -0.26 -6.89
CA LEU A 25 16.53 -1.44 -6.52
C LEU A 25 17.41 -2.60 -6.08
N SER A 26 18.54 -2.82 -6.76
CA SER A 26 19.51 -3.86 -6.42
C SER A 26 20.07 -3.73 -5.00
N ASP A 27 20.10 -2.52 -4.44
CA ASP A 27 20.52 -2.31 -3.05
C ASP A 27 19.47 -2.84 -2.06
N LEU A 28 18.18 -2.75 -2.44
CA LEU A 28 17.05 -3.24 -1.66
C LEU A 28 16.85 -4.76 -1.81
N GLU A 29 17.14 -5.32 -2.98
CA GLU A 29 17.01 -6.77 -3.26
C GLU A 29 17.89 -7.66 -2.38
N ASN A 30 18.97 -7.10 -1.83
CA ASN A 30 19.84 -7.82 -0.90
C ASN A 30 19.33 -7.82 0.55
N LEU A 31 18.27 -7.05 0.85
CA LEU A 31 17.67 -7.03 2.17
C LEU A 31 16.81 -8.28 2.38
N LYS A 32 16.71 -8.70 3.65
CA LYS A 32 15.77 -9.76 4.02
C LYS A 32 14.35 -9.21 4.01
N ASN A 33 13.35 -10.09 3.96
CA ASN A 33 11.96 -9.67 4.15
C ASN A 33 11.80 -9.07 5.55
N GLY A 34 11.04 -7.98 5.66
CA GLY A 34 10.85 -7.28 6.91
C GLY A 34 10.44 -5.82 6.72
N VAL A 35 10.36 -5.11 7.83
CA VAL A 35 10.10 -3.66 7.89
C VAL A 35 11.39 -2.96 8.26
N TYR A 36 11.71 -1.90 7.53
CA TYR A 36 12.91 -1.09 7.68
C TYR A 36 12.51 0.36 7.85
N LYS A 37 13.14 1.06 8.78
CA LYS A 37 13.06 2.51 8.85
C LYS A 37 14.02 3.09 7.81
N ILE A 38 13.54 4.02 6.99
CA ILE A 38 14.36 4.73 6.02
C ILE A 38 14.49 6.20 6.43
N ASN A 39 15.68 6.77 6.22
CA ASN A 39 16.02 8.13 6.65
C ASN A 39 15.30 9.24 5.86
N GLN A 40 14.74 8.92 4.69
CA GLN A 40 13.98 9.84 3.85
C GLN A 40 13.04 9.08 2.92
N CYS A 41 12.08 9.79 2.32
CA CYS A 41 11.28 9.24 1.22
C CYS A 41 12.19 8.77 0.07
N LEU A 42 11.75 7.73 -0.64
CA LEU A 42 12.46 7.25 -1.82
C LEU A 42 12.56 8.33 -2.91
N PRO A 43 13.68 8.43 -3.64
CA PRO A 43 13.75 9.24 -4.84
C PRO A 43 12.82 8.68 -5.93
N ILE A 44 12.33 9.54 -6.82
CA ILE A 44 11.43 9.15 -7.91
C ILE A 44 12.03 8.05 -8.79
N SER A 45 13.33 8.10 -9.06
CA SER A 45 14.03 7.04 -9.82
C SER A 45 13.89 5.67 -9.16
N LEU A 46 13.93 5.60 -7.82
CA LEU A 46 13.77 4.34 -7.13
C LEU A 46 12.32 3.87 -7.15
N PHE A 47 11.34 4.78 -7.05
CA PHE A 47 9.93 4.45 -7.26
C PHE A 47 9.66 3.85 -8.66
N GLU A 48 10.32 4.37 -9.71
CA GLU A 48 10.25 3.85 -11.08
C GLU A 48 10.79 2.40 -11.17
N GLU A 49 11.74 2.03 -10.30
CA GLU A 49 12.35 0.70 -10.29
C GLU A 49 11.56 -0.33 -9.45
N LEU A 50 10.88 0.07 -8.36
CA LEU A 50 10.21 -0.87 -7.43
C LEU A 50 9.31 -1.93 -8.09
N PRO A 51 8.50 -1.62 -9.12
CA PRO A 51 7.65 -2.62 -9.78
C PRO A 51 8.41 -3.82 -10.38
N TYR A 52 9.73 -3.67 -10.58
CA TYR A 52 10.61 -4.70 -11.13
C TYR A 52 11.35 -5.52 -10.07
N PHE A 53 10.98 -5.40 -8.79
CA PHE A 53 11.63 -6.12 -7.71
C PHE A 53 11.73 -7.63 -8.01
N ASN A 54 12.95 -8.16 -7.99
CA ASN A 54 13.27 -9.51 -8.49
C ASN A 54 12.58 -10.66 -7.74
N ASN A 55 11.89 -10.40 -6.62
CA ASN A 55 11.07 -11.41 -5.95
C ASN A 55 9.73 -11.54 -6.66
N SER A 56 9.59 -12.55 -7.52
CA SER A 56 8.37 -12.78 -8.31
C SER A 56 7.11 -12.92 -7.45
N SER A 57 7.24 -13.35 -6.21
CA SER A 57 6.12 -13.50 -5.27
C SER A 57 5.97 -12.34 -4.29
N GLY A 58 6.90 -11.38 -4.25
CA GLY A 58 6.98 -10.38 -3.20
C GLY A 58 6.44 -9.01 -3.59
N GLU A 59 6.16 -8.18 -2.59
CA GLU A 59 5.74 -6.79 -2.74
C GLU A 59 6.65 -5.86 -1.94
N ILE A 60 6.76 -4.61 -2.41
CA ILE A 60 7.38 -3.52 -1.65
C ILE A 60 6.29 -2.55 -1.21
N GLY A 61 6.31 -2.22 0.08
CA GLY A 61 5.48 -1.18 0.68
C GLY A 61 6.25 0.02 1.15
N ILE A 62 5.67 1.21 0.99
CA ILE A 62 6.19 2.49 1.49
C ILE A 62 5.12 3.12 2.38
N ILE A 63 5.48 3.35 3.63
CA ILE A 63 4.57 3.90 4.65
C ILE A 63 5.20 5.15 5.25
N LEU A 64 4.38 6.18 5.47
CA LEU A 64 4.71 7.31 6.32
C LEU A 64 3.80 7.29 7.54
N VAL A 65 4.38 7.12 8.72
CA VAL A 65 3.65 7.14 9.99
C VAL A 65 4.44 7.92 11.01
N ASP A 66 3.81 8.93 11.63
CA ASP A 66 4.47 9.80 12.62
C ASP A 66 5.80 10.38 12.10
N ASN A 67 5.82 10.82 10.84
CA ASN A 67 7.00 11.29 10.11
C ASN A 67 8.18 10.30 10.03
N ASN A 68 7.95 9.03 10.35
CA ASN A 68 8.88 7.95 10.08
C ASN A 68 8.52 7.30 8.75
N TRP A 69 9.47 7.34 7.81
CA TRP A 69 9.35 6.60 6.57
C TRP A 69 9.75 5.15 6.79
N LEU A 70 8.91 4.23 6.33
CA LEU A 70 9.13 2.80 6.42
C LEU A 70 9.15 2.19 5.02
N LEU A 71 10.09 1.28 4.81
CA LEU A 71 10.17 0.37 3.67
C LEU A 71 9.78 -1.03 4.16
N VAL A 72 8.82 -1.65 3.50
CA VAL A 72 8.40 -3.03 3.79
C VAL A 72 8.74 -3.90 2.60
N ILE A 73 9.43 -5.01 2.85
CA ILE A 73 9.79 -6.01 1.85
C ILE A 73 9.09 -7.31 2.22
N SER A 74 8.16 -7.75 1.37
CA SER A 74 7.41 -8.98 1.51
C SER A 74 7.93 -10.05 0.53
N SER A 75 7.80 -11.33 0.90
CA SER A 75 8.07 -12.47 0.01
C SER A 75 6.83 -13.25 -0.39
N TYR A 76 5.65 -12.68 -0.17
CA TYR A 76 4.39 -13.24 -0.60
C TYR A 76 3.52 -12.13 -1.19
N SER A 77 2.47 -12.52 -1.91
CA SER A 77 1.51 -11.59 -2.51
C SER A 77 0.76 -10.88 -1.40
N GLY A 78 0.93 -9.56 -1.30
CA GLY A 78 0.53 -8.73 -0.18
C GLY A 78 1.69 -8.31 0.72
N ILE A 79 1.61 -7.10 1.25
CA ILE A 79 2.60 -6.60 2.20
C ILE A 79 2.48 -7.29 3.56
N ALA A 80 3.58 -7.91 3.98
CA ALA A 80 3.77 -8.45 5.32
C ALA A 80 3.98 -7.36 6.36
N LEU A 81 2.90 -6.95 7.02
CA LEU A 81 2.96 -5.96 8.09
C LEU A 81 2.90 -6.63 9.45
N PRO A 82 3.77 -6.25 10.40
CA PRO A 82 3.55 -6.49 11.81
C PRO A 82 2.16 -6.00 12.22
N PHE A 83 1.52 -6.71 13.16
CA PHE A 83 0.12 -6.48 13.52
C PHE A 83 -0.13 -5.04 13.96
N GLU A 84 0.83 -4.44 14.68
CA GLU A 84 0.80 -3.06 15.13
C GLU A 84 0.63 -2.14 13.93
N LEU A 85 1.56 -2.18 12.98
CA LEU A 85 1.54 -1.31 11.79
C LEU A 85 0.30 -1.53 10.91
N PHE A 86 -0.14 -2.78 10.79
CA PHE A 86 -1.36 -3.14 10.09
C PHE A 86 -2.60 -2.47 10.72
N MET A 87 -2.74 -2.52 12.04
CA MET A 87 -3.84 -1.86 12.75
C MET A 87 -3.89 -0.34 12.55
N TYR A 88 -2.75 0.32 12.33
CA TYR A 88 -2.71 1.75 11.99
C TYR A 88 -3.17 2.01 10.56
N LEU A 89 -2.75 1.18 9.60
CA LEU A 89 -3.18 1.27 8.21
C LEU A 89 -4.69 1.08 8.06
N GLU A 90 -5.27 0.09 8.73
CA GLU A 90 -6.72 -0.15 8.69
C GLU A 90 -7.55 1.01 9.24
N LYS A 91 -6.99 1.73 10.22
CA LYS A 91 -7.63 2.90 10.83
C LYS A 91 -7.48 4.17 10.00
N GLY A 92 -6.71 4.14 8.91
CA GLY A 92 -6.33 5.37 8.20
C GLY A 92 -5.50 6.29 9.09
N ALA A 93 -4.67 5.72 9.97
CA ALA A 93 -3.87 6.48 10.92
C ALA A 93 -2.44 6.75 10.42
N VAL A 94 -2.13 6.33 9.18
CA VAL A 94 -0.87 6.64 8.51
C VAL A 94 -1.03 7.86 7.61
N GLN A 95 0.05 8.63 7.46
CA GLN A 95 0.07 9.80 6.58
C GLN A 95 0.13 9.39 5.10
N PHE A 96 0.77 8.26 4.79
CA PHE A 96 0.91 7.76 3.42
C PHE A 96 1.06 6.24 3.41
N TYR A 97 0.49 5.60 2.40
CA TYR A 97 0.65 4.18 2.11
C TYR A 97 0.67 3.95 0.60
N ALA A 98 1.76 3.38 0.10
CA ALA A 98 1.87 2.94 -1.28
C ALA A 98 2.51 1.55 -1.35
N HIS A 99 2.20 0.78 -2.39
CA HIS A 99 2.83 -0.52 -2.59
C HIS A 99 2.91 -0.95 -4.04
N THR A 100 3.76 -1.93 -4.34
CA THR A 100 3.81 -2.60 -5.65
C THR A 100 3.06 -3.92 -5.59
N HIS A 101 2.55 -4.41 -6.72
CA HIS A 101 2.17 -5.81 -6.86
C HIS A 101 3.37 -6.71 -7.19
N PRO A 102 3.24 -8.05 -7.01
CA PRO A 102 4.30 -8.98 -7.34
C PRO A 102 4.58 -9.03 -8.84
N ASN A 103 5.84 -9.28 -9.18
CA ASN A 103 6.28 -9.57 -10.53
C ASN A 103 6.10 -11.07 -10.87
N ASP A 104 4.89 -11.60 -10.65
CA ASP A 104 4.53 -13.02 -10.79
C ASP A 104 4.03 -13.39 -12.20
N GLY A 105 3.95 -12.41 -13.09
CA GLY A 105 3.37 -12.52 -14.43
C GLY A 105 1.84 -12.32 -14.48
N LYS A 106 1.11 -12.55 -13.38
CA LYS A 106 -0.35 -12.37 -13.30
C LYS A 106 -0.72 -10.91 -13.00
N PHE A 107 -0.04 -10.30 -12.03
CA PHE A 107 -0.23 -8.91 -11.61
C PHE A 107 0.98 -8.03 -11.89
N ASN A 108 1.92 -8.56 -12.67
CA ASN A 108 3.19 -7.93 -12.98
C ASN A 108 3.01 -6.49 -13.50
N ASN A 109 3.58 -5.52 -12.77
CA ASN A 109 3.56 -4.10 -13.12
C ASN A 109 2.13 -3.54 -13.34
N THR A 110 1.11 -4.16 -12.75
CA THR A 110 -0.28 -3.70 -12.84
C THR A 110 -0.61 -2.72 -11.73
N ASP A 111 -1.56 -1.84 -11.99
CA ASP A 111 -2.08 -0.85 -11.04
C ASP A 111 -3.54 -1.12 -10.64
N THR A 112 -4.02 -2.34 -10.95
CA THR A 112 -5.40 -2.78 -10.72
C THR A 112 -5.51 -3.34 -9.30
N PRO A 113 -6.23 -2.68 -8.39
CA PRO A 113 -6.32 -3.14 -7.00
C PRO A 113 -6.98 -4.51 -6.88
N SER A 114 -6.68 -5.17 -5.77
CA SER A 114 -7.35 -6.32 -5.20
C SER A 114 -8.23 -5.90 -4.02
N VAL A 115 -9.08 -6.81 -3.53
CA VAL A 115 -9.83 -6.58 -2.28
C VAL A 115 -8.92 -6.32 -1.07
N GLY A 116 -7.72 -6.91 -1.06
CA GLY A 116 -6.73 -6.67 0.00
C GLY A 116 -6.36 -5.18 0.13
N ASP A 117 -6.32 -4.47 -0.99
CA ASP A 117 -5.91 -3.06 -1.05
C ASP A 117 -6.95 -2.13 -0.43
N PHE A 118 -8.22 -2.54 -0.41
CA PHE A 118 -9.29 -1.76 0.22
C PHE A 118 -9.22 -1.77 1.75
N GLY A 119 -8.47 -2.71 2.32
CA GLY A 119 -8.22 -2.79 3.77
C GLY A 119 -7.19 -1.78 4.26
N ALA A 120 -6.27 -1.34 3.41
CA ALA A 120 -5.13 -0.51 3.80
C ALA A 120 -5.19 0.88 3.14
N ARG A 121 -5.31 1.93 3.95
CA ARG A 121 -5.49 3.31 3.47
C ARG A 121 -4.75 4.32 4.33
N ASP A 122 -4.47 5.47 3.75
CA ASP A 122 -3.97 6.63 4.49
C ASP A 122 -5.10 7.42 5.17
N ILE A 123 -4.72 8.48 5.89
CA ILE A 123 -5.64 9.38 6.62
C ILE A 123 -6.65 10.12 5.74
N GLU A 124 -6.37 10.25 4.44
CA GLU A 124 -7.32 10.83 3.49
C GLU A 124 -8.21 9.74 2.84
N GLY A 125 -8.06 8.48 3.26
CA GLY A 125 -8.80 7.35 2.73
C GLY A 125 -8.30 6.89 1.37
N LEU A 126 -7.03 7.18 1.04
CA LEU A 126 -6.41 6.84 -0.23
C LEU A 126 -5.46 5.65 -0.08
N THR A 127 -5.40 4.85 -1.14
CA THR A 127 -4.44 3.76 -1.32
C THR A 127 -3.70 4.00 -2.62
N TYR A 128 -2.37 3.83 -2.61
CA TYR A 128 -1.56 4.02 -3.80
C TYR A 128 -0.94 2.70 -4.25
N ILE A 129 -1.05 2.38 -5.55
CA ILE A 129 -0.36 1.26 -6.19
C ILE A 129 0.70 1.82 -7.12
N ILE A 130 1.95 1.40 -6.92
CA ILE A 130 3.12 1.79 -7.70
C ILE A 130 3.27 0.76 -8.83
N SER A 131 3.10 1.21 -10.06
CA SER A 131 3.24 0.41 -11.27
C SER A 131 4.28 1.01 -12.19
N LYS A 132 4.59 0.35 -13.32
CA LYS A 132 5.53 0.88 -14.33
C LYS A 132 5.15 2.26 -14.87
N GLU A 133 3.87 2.63 -14.81
CA GLU A 133 3.38 3.90 -15.37
C GLU A 133 3.45 5.04 -14.35
N GLY A 134 3.39 4.73 -13.05
CA GLY A 134 3.35 5.71 -11.97
C GLY A 134 2.56 5.23 -10.75
N PHE A 135 1.91 6.17 -10.05
CA PHE A 135 1.06 5.86 -8.89
C PHE A 135 -0.41 5.81 -9.34
N SER A 136 -1.08 4.69 -9.12
CA SER A 136 -2.54 4.61 -9.15
C SER A 136 -3.07 4.99 -7.77
N GLU A 137 -3.67 6.17 -7.69
CA GLU A 137 -4.36 6.65 -6.51
C GLU A 137 -5.82 6.17 -6.52
N ILE A 138 -6.20 5.48 -5.46
CA ILE A 138 -7.52 4.85 -5.32
C ILE A 138 -8.18 5.42 -4.07
N ASN A 139 -9.40 5.94 -4.22
CA ASN A 139 -10.17 6.42 -3.08
C ASN A 139 -11.06 5.30 -2.52
N VAL A 140 -10.57 4.63 -1.47
CA VAL A 140 -11.28 3.50 -0.85
C VAL A 140 -12.31 3.96 0.18
N SER A 141 -12.28 5.23 0.62
CA SER A 141 -13.25 5.77 1.60
C SER A 141 -14.68 5.82 1.08
N GLN A 142 -14.87 5.74 -0.23
CA GLN A 142 -16.19 5.75 -0.88
C GLN A 142 -16.80 4.36 -1.02
N LEU A 143 -16.03 3.30 -0.77
CA LEU A 143 -16.52 1.93 -0.88
C LEU A 143 -17.35 1.56 0.35
N THR A 144 -18.57 1.10 0.11
CA THR A 144 -19.43 0.50 1.14
C THR A 144 -19.00 -0.94 1.44
N PRO A 145 -19.29 -1.47 2.65
CA PRO A 145 -19.03 -2.86 2.98
C PRO A 145 -19.66 -3.85 1.99
N ASP A 146 -20.86 -3.56 1.47
CA ASP A 146 -21.54 -4.40 0.49
C ASP A 146 -20.82 -4.40 -0.87
N GLN A 147 -20.28 -3.26 -1.31
CA GLN A 147 -19.46 -3.20 -2.52
C GLN A 147 -18.16 -4.00 -2.34
N ILE A 148 -17.47 -3.86 -1.21
CA ILE A 148 -16.25 -4.63 -0.93
C ILE A 148 -16.55 -6.13 -0.95
N LYS A 149 -17.65 -6.54 -0.29
CA LYS A 149 -18.09 -7.94 -0.29
C LYS A 149 -18.42 -8.44 -1.69
N TYR A 150 -19.11 -7.65 -2.49
CA TYR A 150 -19.44 -8.01 -3.87
C TYR A 150 -18.20 -8.20 -4.74
N ILE A 151 -17.19 -7.32 -4.59
CA ILE A 151 -15.90 -7.48 -5.28
C ILE A 151 -15.23 -8.78 -4.83
N GLN A 152 -15.21 -9.05 -3.53
CA GLN A 152 -14.61 -10.27 -2.99
C GLN A 152 -15.27 -11.55 -3.54
N GLU A 153 -16.61 -11.57 -3.59
CA GLU A 153 -17.35 -12.68 -4.19
C GLU A 153 -17.00 -12.86 -5.67
N CYS A 154 -16.86 -11.75 -6.40
CA CYS A 154 -16.41 -11.75 -7.80
C CYS A 154 -14.98 -12.29 -7.95
N GLU A 155 -14.01 -11.78 -7.19
CA GLU A 155 -12.62 -12.24 -7.24
C GLU A 155 -12.53 -13.76 -6.98
N ILE A 156 -13.19 -14.25 -5.92
CA ILE A 156 -13.24 -15.70 -5.59
C ILE A 156 -13.86 -16.52 -6.73
N GLN A 157 -14.91 -15.98 -7.38
CA GLN A 157 -15.58 -16.69 -8.45
C GLN A 157 -14.69 -16.88 -9.67
N TYR A 158 -13.85 -15.91 -10.01
CA TYR A 158 -13.08 -15.87 -11.27
C TYR A 158 -11.60 -16.19 -11.11
N ASP A 159 -11.06 -16.22 -9.89
CA ASP A 159 -9.66 -16.53 -9.65
C ASP A 159 -9.26 -17.91 -10.22
N GLY A 160 -8.20 -17.92 -11.03
CA GLY A 160 -7.68 -19.11 -11.71
C GLY A 160 -8.59 -19.74 -12.77
N LYS A 161 -9.77 -19.16 -13.05
CA LYS A 161 -10.73 -19.69 -14.04
C LYS A 161 -10.69 -18.98 -15.39
N ILE A 162 -10.10 -17.79 -15.45
CA ILE A 162 -9.95 -16.99 -16.66
C ILE A 162 -8.49 -16.57 -16.84
N ASP A 163 -8.12 -16.27 -18.09
CA ASP A 163 -6.79 -15.73 -18.41
C ASP A 163 -6.53 -14.43 -17.63
N SER A 164 -5.26 -14.14 -17.32
CA SER A 164 -4.90 -12.97 -16.52
C SER A 164 -5.35 -11.65 -17.16
N ASN A 165 -5.30 -11.54 -18.50
CA ASN A 165 -5.75 -10.32 -19.17
C ASN A 165 -7.27 -10.15 -19.08
N ASP A 166 -8.03 -11.23 -19.29
CA ASP A 166 -9.48 -11.22 -19.15
C ASP A 166 -9.90 -10.92 -17.70
N TYR A 167 -9.14 -11.42 -16.72
CA TYR A 167 -9.32 -11.11 -15.31
C TYR A 167 -9.13 -9.62 -15.01
N LEU A 168 -8.09 -8.98 -15.56
CA LEU A 168 -7.85 -7.56 -15.40
C LEU A 168 -8.93 -6.70 -16.08
N ILE A 169 -9.39 -7.09 -17.27
CA ILE A 169 -10.50 -6.40 -17.96
C ILE A 169 -11.79 -6.50 -17.14
N PHE A 170 -12.05 -7.69 -16.58
CA PHE A 170 -13.19 -7.93 -15.69
C PHE A 170 -13.14 -7.02 -14.46
N LEU A 171 -12.01 -7.00 -13.73
CA LEU A 171 -11.84 -6.18 -12.53
C LEU A 171 -12.03 -4.69 -12.84
N ASN A 172 -11.42 -4.19 -13.92
CA ASN A 172 -11.59 -2.80 -14.33
C ASN A 172 -13.06 -2.48 -14.64
N THR A 173 -13.76 -3.36 -15.35
CA THR A 173 -15.20 -3.20 -15.63
C THR A 173 -16.04 -3.22 -14.35
N LEU A 174 -15.68 -4.08 -13.39
CA LEU A 174 -16.33 -4.17 -12.09
C LEU A 174 -16.14 -2.87 -11.30
N TYR A 175 -14.91 -2.33 -11.26
CA TYR A 175 -14.58 -1.08 -10.58
C TYR A 175 -15.31 0.13 -11.17
N ASP A 176 -15.42 0.20 -12.48
CA ASP A 176 -16.18 1.26 -13.15
C ASP A 176 -17.68 1.17 -12.81
N LYS A 177 -18.25 -0.05 -12.75
CA LYS A 177 -19.66 -0.27 -12.39
C LYS A 177 -20.00 0.15 -10.97
N ILE A 178 -19.09 -0.07 -10.01
CA ILE A 178 -19.31 0.32 -8.62
C ILE A 178 -18.93 1.79 -8.36
N GLY A 179 -18.41 2.50 -9.37
CA GLY A 179 -18.03 3.91 -9.28
C GLY A 179 -16.76 4.16 -8.48
N LEU A 180 -15.81 3.20 -8.44
CA LEU A 180 -14.55 3.39 -7.73
C LEU A 180 -13.74 4.52 -8.38
N GLN A 181 -13.45 5.56 -7.61
CA GLN A 181 -12.62 6.68 -8.07
C GLN A 181 -11.15 6.29 -8.08
N ARG A 182 -10.54 6.34 -9.27
CA ARG A 182 -9.15 5.97 -9.53
C ARG A 182 -8.51 7.00 -10.46
N ARG A 183 -7.24 7.31 -10.25
CA ARG A 183 -6.43 8.06 -11.22
C ARG A 183 -4.99 7.60 -11.22
N THR A 184 -4.40 7.53 -12.41
CA THR A 184 -2.97 7.25 -12.57
C THR A 184 -2.20 8.56 -12.66
N ILE A 185 -1.26 8.76 -11.74
CA ILE A 185 -0.30 9.86 -11.72
C ILE A 185 1.00 9.32 -12.32
N SER A 186 1.31 9.74 -13.54
CA SER A 186 2.46 9.19 -14.27
C SER A 186 3.80 9.62 -13.68
N PHE A 187 4.82 8.77 -13.74
CA PHE A 187 6.21 9.16 -13.46
C PHE A 187 6.75 10.28 -14.35
N LYS A 188 6.10 10.55 -15.49
CA LYS A 188 6.39 11.74 -16.31
C LYS A 188 6.01 13.04 -15.60
N ASP A 189 5.02 13.01 -14.70
CA ASP A 189 4.63 14.13 -13.86
C ASP A 189 5.29 14.04 -12.47
N LYS A 190 6.63 14.15 -12.46
CA LYS A 190 7.43 14.06 -11.24
C LYS A 190 7.01 15.08 -10.19
N LYS A 191 6.58 16.27 -10.64
CA LYS A 191 6.14 17.34 -9.75
C LYS A 191 4.89 16.93 -8.99
N GLN A 192 3.90 16.34 -9.67
CA GLN A 192 2.68 15.90 -9.00
C GLN A 192 2.95 14.83 -7.93
N ILE A 193 3.85 13.88 -8.20
CA ILE A 193 4.25 12.86 -7.21
C ILE A 193 4.93 13.50 -6.00
N ILE A 194 5.87 14.42 -6.24
CA ILE A 194 6.55 15.17 -5.18
C ILE A 194 5.55 15.98 -4.35
N ASP A 195 4.61 16.66 -4.99
CA ASP A 195 3.59 17.47 -4.33
C ASP A 195 2.66 16.62 -3.45
N ILE A 196 2.29 15.41 -3.92
CA ILE A 196 1.53 14.44 -3.12
C ILE A 196 2.31 14.04 -1.87
N ILE A 197 3.55 13.59 -2.04
CA ILE A 197 4.42 13.16 -0.92
C ILE A 197 4.62 14.29 0.08
N ALA A 198 4.95 15.49 -0.40
CA ALA A 198 5.16 16.68 0.43
C ALA A 198 3.89 17.04 1.21
N LYS A 199 2.71 16.94 0.59
CA LYS A 199 1.43 17.14 1.28
C LYS A 199 1.27 16.14 2.42
N LYS A 200 1.60 14.86 2.22
CA LYS A 200 1.47 13.83 3.27
C LYS A 200 2.39 14.06 4.47
N VAL A 201 3.62 14.51 4.24
CA VAL A 201 4.56 14.87 5.33
C VAL A 201 4.00 16.00 6.21
N ASN A 202 3.26 16.93 5.62
CA ASN A 202 2.65 18.04 6.34
C ASN A 202 1.34 17.70 7.05
N LEU A 203 0.83 16.48 6.89
CA LEU A 203 -0.30 16.01 7.66
C LEU A 203 0.17 15.81 9.09
N ALA A 204 -0.01 16.84 9.92
CA ALA A 204 0.15 16.73 11.35
C ALA A 204 -0.72 15.58 11.82
N THR A 205 -0.14 14.61 12.51
CA THR A 205 -0.88 13.51 13.10
C THR A 205 -1.18 13.84 14.57
N PRO A 206 -2.32 14.47 14.92
CA PRO A 206 -2.89 14.33 16.24
C PRO A 206 -3.94 13.21 16.21
N PHE A 207 -3.60 12.02 15.72
CA PHE A 207 -4.45 10.84 15.93
C PHE A 207 -4.49 10.42 17.41
N TRP A 208 -3.50 10.90 18.17
CA TRP A 208 -3.19 10.52 19.54
C TRP A 208 -4.23 10.97 20.60
N ASN A 209 -5.21 11.79 20.20
CA ASN A 209 -6.24 12.33 21.11
C ASN A 209 -7.68 11.85 20.82
N ASN A 210 -7.92 11.14 19.71
CA ASN A 210 -9.27 10.68 19.40
C ASN A 210 -9.49 9.25 19.88
N ASP A 211 -10.47 9.10 20.76
CA ASP A 211 -10.88 7.84 21.37
C ASP A 211 -11.21 6.80 20.28
N THR A 212 -10.43 5.72 20.22
CA THR A 212 -10.53 4.66 19.22
C THR A 212 -11.77 3.76 19.38
N SER A 213 -12.74 4.18 20.20
CA SER A 213 -13.91 3.40 20.62
C SER A 213 -15.03 3.34 19.57
N THR A 214 -14.96 4.12 18.49
CA THR A 214 -16.08 4.28 17.54
C THR A 214 -15.96 3.55 16.20
N LEU A 215 -14.80 2.99 15.84
CA LEU A 215 -14.62 2.35 14.52
C LEU A 215 -14.73 0.82 14.61
N LYS A 216 -15.97 0.33 14.58
CA LYS A 216 -16.29 -1.08 14.30
C LYS A 216 -16.48 -1.26 12.79
N ILE A 217 -15.43 -1.66 12.09
CA ILE A 217 -15.59 -2.28 10.77
C ILE A 217 -15.38 -3.78 10.99
N PRO A 218 -16.39 -4.64 10.72
CA PRO A 218 -16.24 -6.07 10.88
C PRO A 218 -15.38 -6.62 9.76
N PHE A 219 -14.30 -7.34 10.11
CA PHE A 219 -13.59 -8.18 9.16
C PHE A 219 -14.33 -9.51 8.98
N PRO A 220 -14.47 -10.02 7.74
CA PRO A 220 -14.62 -11.45 7.52
C PRO A 220 -13.26 -12.10 7.76
N GLY A 221 -13.22 -13.03 8.72
CA GLY A 221 -11.98 -13.61 9.22
C GLY A 221 -11.12 -14.28 8.14
N ARG A 222 -9.80 -14.21 8.36
CA ARG A 222 -8.87 -15.21 7.83
C ARG A 222 -9.34 -16.58 8.30
N SER A 223 -9.97 -17.36 7.43
CA SER A 223 -10.11 -18.79 7.66
C SER A 223 -8.70 -19.39 7.64
N LYS A 224 -8.35 -20.05 8.75
CA LYS A 224 -7.16 -20.89 8.89
C LYS A 224 -7.14 -22.01 7.85
#